data_AF-A0A7X8FJ05-F1
#
_entry.id   AF-A0A7X8FJ05-F1
#
_cell.length_a   1.000
_cell.length_b   1.000
_cell.length_c   1.000
_cell.angle_alpha   90.00
_cell.angle_beta   90.00
_cell.angle_gamma   90.00
#
_symmetry.space_group_name_H-M   'P 1'
#
loop_
_entity.id
_entity.type
_entity.pdbx_description
1 polymer ?
#
loop_
_entity_poly.entity_id
_entity_poly.type
_entity_poly.pdbx_seq_one_letter_code
_entity_poly.pdbx_strand_id
1 'polypeptide(L)'
;MRKRQVIFAIVILLIGVVIGMLTSAHLRLNRLKPVRMYFSEERFREGFYKLIQPDEEQKARIDLILDKYAKINSETQSRFRKELDSNVRAMRKELDSNLTKEQLDRLKEMDERRQEMMKEGRMRRESERPGYRGDRSHQGRQGPPPPPPPPPPRGHDSADYSIENNR
;
A
#
# COMPACT_ATOMS: atom_id res chain seq x y z
N MET A 1 -42.08 24.84 4.63
CA MET A 1 -41.44 24.26 5.85
C MET A 1 -40.79 25.36 6.65
N ARG A 2 -40.80 25.28 7.99
CA ARG A 2 -40.20 26.33 8.84
C ARG A 2 -38.69 26.29 8.65
N LYS A 3 -38.04 27.42 8.33
CA LYS A 3 -36.59 27.51 8.02
C LYS A 3 -35.69 26.76 9.03
N ARG A 4 -36.11 26.69 10.30
CA ARG A 4 -35.45 25.93 11.37
C ARG A 4 -35.37 24.42 11.10
N GLN A 5 -36.40 23.81 10.51
CA GLN A 5 -36.43 22.38 10.19
C GLN A 5 -35.44 22.03 9.06
N VAL A 6 -35.29 22.91 8.07
CA VAL A 6 -34.32 22.74 6.97
C VAL A 6 -32.89 22.83 7.50
N ILE A 7 -32.62 23.77 8.41
CA ILE A 7 -31.30 23.90 9.05
C ILE A 7 -30.95 22.63 9.84
N PHE A 8 -31.89 22.10 10.63
CA PHE A 8 -31.67 20.85 11.35
C PHE A 8 -31.40 19.66 10.42
N ALA A 9 -32.14 19.55 9.30
CA ALA A 9 -31.90 18.50 8.32
C ALA A 9 -30.50 18.60 7.69
N ILE A 10 -30.04 19.82 7.38
CA ILE A 10 -28.69 20.06 6.82
C ILE A 10 -27.60 19.69 7.84
N VAL A 11 -27.78 20.03 9.13
CA VAL A 11 -26.80 19.71 10.17
C VAL A 11 -26.67 18.20 10.35
N ILE A 12 -27.79 17.47 10.40
CA ILE A 12 -27.78 16.00 10.51
C ILE A 12 -27.13 15.36 9.29
N LEU A 13 -27.38 15.89 8.09
CA LEU A 13 -26.74 15.44 6.85
C LEU A 13 -25.22 15.62 6.91
N LEU A 14 -24.74 16.78 7.33
CA LEU A 14 -23.31 17.06 7.46
C LEU A 14 -22.63 16.12 8.46
N ILE A 15 -23.28 15.85 9.60
CA ILE A 15 -22.77 14.90 10.59
C ILE A 15 -22.68 13.48 9.99
N GLY A 16 -23.72 13.02 9.28
CA GLY A 16 -23.71 11.73 8.60
C GLY A 16 -22.61 11.61 7.55
N VAL A 17 -22.38 12.66 6.78
CA VAL A 17 -21.29 12.71 5.77
C VAL A 17 -19.91 12.61 6.43
N VAL A 18 -19.67 13.36 7.51
CA VAL A 18 -18.39 13.33 8.23
C VAL A 18 -18.13 11.94 8.84
N ILE A 19 -19.14 11.34 9.46
CA ILE A 19 -19.04 9.98 10.03
C ILE A 19 -18.79 8.94 8.92
N GLY A 20 -19.48 9.05 7.79
CA GLY A 20 -19.27 8.17 6.63
C GLY A 20 -17.85 8.27 6.06
N MET A 21 -17.34 9.49 5.91
CA MET A 21 -15.96 9.72 5.45
C MET A 21 -14.92 9.13 6.42
N LEU A 22 -15.06 9.38 7.72
CA LEU A 22 -14.14 8.84 8.73
C LEU A 22 -14.14 7.31 8.77
N THR A 23 -15.32 6.70 8.70
CA THR A 23 -15.46 5.23 8.69
C THR A 23 -14.81 4.62 7.44
N SER A 24 -15.02 5.22 6.27
CA SER A 24 -14.41 4.76 5.01
C SER A 24 -12.87 4.87 5.03
N ALA A 25 -12.33 5.95 5.61
CA ALA A 25 -10.90 6.13 5.75
C ALA A 25 -10.29 5.08 6.70
N HIS A 26 -10.96 4.79 7.81
CA HIS A 26 -10.52 3.77 8.77
C HIS A 26 -10.53 2.36 8.16
N LEU A 27 -11.58 2.01 7.42
CA LEU A 27 -11.71 0.72 6.74
C LEU A 27 -10.61 0.53 5.68
N ARG A 28 -10.35 1.57 4.87
CA ARG A 28 -9.29 1.56 3.85
C ARG A 28 -7.90 1.43 4.49
N LEU A 29 -7.65 2.13 5.60
CA LEU A 29 -6.36 2.07 6.29
C LEU A 29 -6.11 0.67 6.87
N ASN A 30 -7.11 0.04 7.48
CA ASN A 30 -6.96 -1.29 8.07
C ASN A 30 -6.88 -2.42 7.02
N ARG A 31 -7.55 -2.28 5.87
CA ARG A 31 -7.44 -3.24 4.76
C ARG A 31 -6.11 -3.12 3.99
N LEU A 32 -5.48 -1.94 3.94
CA LEU A 32 -4.21 -1.73 3.23
C LEU A 32 -2.96 -1.92 4.10
N LYS A 33 -3.09 -1.94 5.43
CA LYS A 33 -2.01 -2.27 6.37
C LYS A 33 -1.33 -3.62 6.09
N PRO A 34 -2.04 -4.75 5.92
CA PRO A 34 -1.39 -6.04 5.69
C PRO A 34 -0.63 -6.05 4.36
N VAL A 35 -1.18 -5.41 3.32
CA VAL A 35 -0.56 -5.36 1.99
C VAL A 35 0.75 -4.56 2.02
N ARG A 36 0.80 -3.43 2.72
CA ARG A 36 2.02 -2.60 2.85
C ARG A 36 3.18 -3.29 3.57
N MET A 37 2.92 -4.27 4.43
CA MET A 37 3.95 -4.99 5.18
C MET A 37 4.84 -5.83 4.25
N TYR A 38 4.30 -6.35 3.15
CA TYR A 38 5.03 -7.16 2.17
C TYR A 38 5.80 -6.35 1.11
N PHE A 39 5.54 -5.05 1.00
CA PHE A 39 6.16 -4.19 -0.02
C PHE A 39 7.42 -3.47 0.46
N SER A 40 7.69 -3.44 1.77
CA SER A 40 8.91 -2.88 2.34
C SER A 40 9.75 -4.04 2.85
N GLU A 41 10.92 -4.22 2.24
CA GLU A 41 11.86 -5.30 2.57
C GLU A 41 12.19 -5.34 4.07
N GLU A 42 12.44 -4.18 4.67
CA GLU A 42 12.71 -4.03 6.10
C GLU A 42 11.50 -4.45 6.96
N ARG A 43 10.29 -4.00 6.61
CA ARG A 43 9.08 -4.38 7.37
C ARG A 43 8.73 -5.85 7.22
N PHE A 44 9.01 -6.44 6.06
CA PHE A 44 8.85 -7.86 5.84
C PHE A 44 9.85 -8.64 6.70
N ARG A 45 11.14 -8.26 6.70
CA ARG A 45 12.18 -8.87 7.54
C ARG A 45 11.82 -8.79 9.03
N GLU A 46 11.44 -7.61 9.51
CA GLU A 46 11.04 -7.41 10.91
C GLU A 46 9.82 -8.27 11.29
N GLY A 47 8.78 -8.30 10.45
CA GLY A 47 7.60 -9.12 10.67
C GLY A 47 7.91 -10.62 10.64
N PHE A 48 8.76 -11.04 9.70
CA PHE A 48 9.18 -12.42 9.52
C PHE A 48 10.01 -12.92 10.71
N TYR A 49 11.00 -12.14 11.17
CA TYR A 49 11.82 -12.48 12.34
C TYR A 49 11.02 -12.46 13.64
N LYS A 50 10.06 -11.55 13.78
CA LYS A 50 9.16 -11.56 14.93
C LYS A 50 8.29 -12.82 15.01
N LEU A 51 7.93 -13.38 13.85
CA LEU A 51 7.07 -14.55 13.75
C LEU A 51 7.84 -15.85 14.00
N ILE A 52 8.99 -16.04 13.34
CA ILE A 52 9.73 -17.31 13.38
C ILE A 52 10.75 -17.38 14.53
N GLN A 53 11.09 -16.24 15.14
CA GLN A 53 12.03 -16.12 16.26
C GLN A 53 13.30 -17.00 16.10
N PRO A 54 14.09 -16.74 15.04
CA PRO A 54 15.23 -17.61 14.74
C PRO A 54 16.34 -17.41 15.77
N ASP A 55 17.11 -18.47 16.02
CA ASP A 55 18.39 -18.35 16.74
C ASP A 55 19.45 -17.58 15.91
N GLU A 56 20.61 -17.29 16.50
CA GLU A 56 21.64 -16.48 15.81
C GLU A 56 22.22 -17.15 14.57
N GLU A 57 22.38 -18.48 14.59
CA GLU A 57 22.90 -19.23 13.43
C GLU A 57 21.86 -19.31 12.30
N GLN A 58 20.60 -19.54 12.63
CA GLN A 58 19.48 -19.53 11.71
C GLN A 58 19.27 -18.16 11.11
N LYS A 59 19.37 -17.10 11.92
CA LYS A 59 19.25 -15.72 11.45
C LYS A 59 20.30 -15.41 10.39
N ALA A 60 21.56 -15.75 10.61
CA ALA A 60 22.62 -15.53 9.62
C ALA A 60 22.34 -16.27 8.29
N ARG A 61 21.81 -17.49 8.36
CA ARG A 61 21.41 -18.26 7.15
C ARG A 61 20.20 -17.65 6.46
N ILE A 62 19.21 -17.17 7.21
CA ILE A 62 18.00 -16.56 6.68
C ILE A 62 18.30 -15.20 6.06
N ASP A 63 19.17 -14.39 6.66
CA ASP A 63 19.61 -13.11 6.09
C ASP A 63 20.21 -13.29 4.69
N LEU A 64 21.08 -14.30 4.50
CA LEU A 64 21.64 -14.65 3.19
C LEU A 64 20.55 -15.02 2.16
N ILE A 65 19.52 -15.75 2.59
CA ILE A 65 18.38 -16.11 1.73
C ILE A 65 17.59 -14.86 1.36
N LEU A 66 17.25 -14.02 2.34
CA LEU A 66 16.46 -12.81 2.11
C LEU A 66 17.20 -11.81 1.23
N ASP A 67 18.50 -11.62 1.41
CA ASP A 67 19.34 -10.76 0.56
C ASP A 67 19.34 -11.23 -0.90
N LYS A 68 19.51 -12.54 -1.12
CA LYS A 68 19.49 -13.14 -2.46
C LYS A 68 18.16 -12.85 -3.17
N TYR A 69 17.04 -13.10 -2.51
CA TYR A 69 15.72 -12.90 -3.11
C TYR A 69 15.34 -11.43 -3.21
N ALA A 70 15.78 -10.58 -2.29
CA ALA A 70 15.62 -9.13 -2.41
C ALA A 70 16.29 -8.59 -3.67
N LYS A 71 17.53 -9.03 -3.96
CA LYS A 71 18.22 -8.67 -5.20
C LYS A 71 17.45 -9.13 -6.44
N ILE A 72 17.04 -10.40 -6.50
CA ILE A 72 16.27 -10.95 -7.63
C ILE A 72 14.97 -10.17 -7.85
N ASN A 73 14.26 -9.83 -6.76
CA ASN A 73 13.01 -9.10 -6.84
C ASN A 73 13.23 -7.65 -7.30
N SER A 74 14.31 -7.00 -6.84
CA SER A 74 14.69 -5.66 -7.29
C SER A 74 15.02 -5.61 -8.79
N GLU A 75 15.74 -6.61 -9.29
CA GLU A 75 16.07 -6.75 -10.71
C GLU A 75 14.81 -7.02 -11.54
N THR A 76 13.96 -7.94 -11.09
CA THR A 76 12.66 -8.25 -11.72
C THR A 76 11.79 -7.01 -11.80
N GLN A 77 11.64 -6.27 -10.70
CA GLN A 77 10.87 -5.04 -10.67
C GLN A 77 11.48 -3.97 -11.58
N SER A 78 12.81 -3.85 -11.65
CA SER A 78 13.45 -2.93 -12.58
C SER A 78 13.19 -3.29 -14.04
N ARG A 79 13.23 -4.57 -14.40
CA ARG A 79 12.95 -5.03 -15.77
C ARG A 79 11.48 -4.78 -16.13
N PHE A 80 10.57 -5.19 -15.25
CA PHE A 80 9.13 -4.95 -15.40
C PHE A 80 8.82 -3.46 -15.61
N ARG A 81 9.43 -2.55 -14.83
CA ARG A 81 9.24 -1.11 -15.02
C ARG A 81 9.71 -0.62 -16.39
N LYS A 82 10.84 -1.11 -16.88
CA LYS A 82 11.38 -0.75 -18.20
C LYS A 82 10.49 -1.27 -19.32
N GLU A 83 10.06 -2.53 -19.24
CA GLU A 83 9.15 -3.15 -20.21
C GLU A 83 7.78 -2.48 -20.22
N LEU A 84 7.24 -2.16 -19.04
CA LEU A 84 5.98 -1.44 -18.93
C LEU A 84 6.09 -0.04 -19.58
N ASP A 85 7.17 0.69 -19.32
CA ASP A 85 7.41 2.00 -19.93
C ASP A 85 7.55 1.89 -21.46
N SER A 86 8.29 0.91 -21.98
CA SER A 86 8.38 0.69 -23.43
C SER A 86 7.03 0.33 -24.05
N ASN A 87 6.25 -0.55 -23.40
CA ASN A 87 4.93 -0.96 -23.89
C ASN A 87 3.95 0.20 -23.89
N VAL A 88 3.95 1.02 -22.84
CA VAL A 88 3.10 2.21 -22.78
C VAL A 88 3.47 3.22 -23.87
N ARG A 89 4.76 3.44 -24.13
CA ARG A 89 5.20 4.32 -25.23
C ARG A 89 4.81 3.78 -26.60
N ALA A 90 4.97 2.47 -26.83
CA ALA A 90 4.56 1.83 -28.08
C ALA A 90 3.04 1.97 -28.30
N MET A 91 2.25 1.62 -27.29
CA MET A 91 0.80 1.79 -27.29
C MET A 91 0.41 3.26 -27.54
N ARG A 92 1.08 4.22 -26.90
CA ARG A 92 0.79 5.65 -27.13
C ARG A 92 1.05 6.05 -28.58
N LYS A 93 2.16 5.61 -29.16
CA LYS A 93 2.49 5.87 -30.56
C LYS A 93 1.44 5.28 -31.53
N GLU A 94 0.98 4.06 -31.26
CA GLU A 94 -0.09 3.42 -32.05
C GLU A 94 -1.42 4.16 -31.91
N LEU A 95 -1.78 4.61 -30.71
CA LEU A 95 -2.97 5.43 -30.49
C LEU A 95 -2.86 6.78 -31.20
N ASP A 96 -1.70 7.44 -31.14
CA ASP A 96 -1.46 8.74 -31.78
C ASP A 96 -1.66 8.68 -33.31
N SER A 97 -1.36 7.54 -33.95
CA SER A 97 -1.62 7.33 -35.38
C SER A 97 -3.08 7.07 -35.74
N ASN A 98 -3.94 6.76 -34.77
CA ASN A 98 -5.34 6.39 -35.00
C ASN A 98 -6.35 7.42 -34.45
N LEU A 99 -5.90 8.39 -33.67
CA LEU A 99 -6.75 9.39 -33.02
C LEU A 99 -6.74 10.73 -33.76
N THR A 100 -7.84 11.46 -33.68
CA THR A 100 -7.89 12.85 -34.16
C THR A 100 -7.17 13.77 -33.18
N LYS A 101 -6.72 14.94 -33.66
CA LYS A 101 -6.05 15.95 -32.81
C LYS A 101 -6.88 16.32 -31.57
N GLU A 102 -8.19 16.49 -31.74
CA GLU A 102 -9.11 16.81 -30.64
C GLU A 102 -9.23 15.69 -29.59
N GLN A 103 -9.06 14.44 -29.98
CA GLN A 103 -9.04 13.31 -29.05
C GLN A 103 -7.70 13.23 -28.29
N LEU A 104 -6.59 13.55 -28.96
CA LEU A 104 -5.27 13.61 -28.35
C LEU A 104 -5.16 14.73 -27.32
N ASP A 105 -5.72 15.91 -27.62
CA ASP A 105 -5.73 17.04 -26.71
C ASP A 105 -6.50 16.71 -25.41
N ARG A 106 -7.66 16.05 -25.53
CA ARG A 106 -8.42 15.55 -24.36
C ARG A 106 -7.64 14.53 -23.53
N LEU A 107 -6.89 13.65 -24.19
CA LEU A 107 -6.07 12.64 -23.50
C LEU A 107 -4.91 13.30 -22.75
N LYS A 108 -4.30 14.33 -23.35
CA LYS A 108 -3.21 15.12 -22.74
C LYS A 108 -3.68 15.90 -21.52
N GLU A 109 -4.84 16.55 -21.59
CA GLU A 109 -5.44 17.28 -20.47
C GLU A 109 -5.70 16.35 -19.27
N MET A 110 -6.22 15.15 -19.54
CA MET A 110 -6.42 14.14 -18.49
C MET A 110 -5.10 13.70 -17.83
N ASP A 111 -4.05 13.48 -18.62
CA ASP A 111 -2.73 13.10 -18.12
C ASP A 111 -2.09 14.22 -17.28
N GLU A 112 -2.19 15.47 -17.72
CA GLU A 112 -1.71 16.65 -17.00
C GLU A 112 -2.43 16.80 -15.65
N ARG A 113 -3.76 16.72 -15.65
CA ARG A 113 -4.57 16.78 -14.42
C ARG A 113 -4.22 15.65 -13.44
N ARG A 114 -3.95 14.44 -13.95
CA ARG A 114 -3.49 13.32 -13.13
C ARG A 114 -2.11 13.60 -12.52
N GLN A 115 -1.18 14.18 -13.28
CA GLN A 115 0.14 14.55 -12.76
C GLN A 115 0.06 15.63 -11.69
N GLU A 116 -0.80 16.63 -11.88
CA GLU A 116 -1.02 17.68 -10.88
C GLU A 116 -1.56 17.11 -9.57
N MET A 117 -2.58 16.24 -9.63
CA MET A 117 -3.09 15.54 -8.44
C MET A 117 -2.00 14.71 -7.73
N MET A 118 -1.09 14.09 -8.49
CA MET A 118 0.04 13.36 -7.91
C MET A 118 1.08 14.28 -7.27
N LYS A 119 1.39 15.43 -7.90
CA LYS A 119 2.31 16.44 -7.35
C LYS A 119 1.74 17.05 -6.07
N GLU A 120 0.47 17.42 -6.09
CA GLU A 120 -0.23 17.97 -4.92
C GLU A 120 -0.29 16.94 -3.78
N GLY A 121 -0.59 15.67 -4.09
CA GLY A 121 -0.56 14.58 -3.11
C GLY A 121 0.83 14.33 -2.50
N ARG A 122 1.91 14.65 -3.21
CA ARG A 122 3.28 14.61 -2.65
C ARG A 122 3.52 15.81 -1.73
N MET A 123 3.15 17.02 -2.17
CA MET A 123 3.30 18.24 -1.36
C MET A 123 2.49 18.17 -0.06
N ARG A 124 1.25 17.67 -0.10
CA ARG A 124 0.42 17.49 1.11
C ARG A 124 1.03 16.52 2.11
N ARG A 125 1.62 15.41 1.64
CA ARG A 125 2.31 14.44 2.52
C ARG A 125 3.59 15.01 3.12
N GLU A 126 4.22 15.96 2.45
CA GLU A 126 5.40 16.65 2.93
C GLU A 126 5.04 17.73 3.97
N SER A 127 3.95 18.47 3.75
CA SER A 127 3.42 19.45 4.69
C SER A 127 2.75 18.84 5.93
N GLU A 128 2.14 17.66 5.82
CA GLU A 128 1.53 16.91 6.94
C GLU A 128 2.55 16.12 7.78
N ARG A 129 3.84 16.17 7.45
CA ARG A 129 4.93 15.66 8.30
C ARG A 129 5.58 16.82 9.04
N PRO A 130 5.09 17.22 10.23
CA PRO A 130 5.84 18.13 11.07
C PRO A 130 7.12 17.42 11.52
N GLY A 131 8.26 17.84 10.96
CA GLY A 131 9.55 17.79 11.66
C GLY A 131 10.33 16.47 11.72
N TYR A 132 10.39 15.63 10.67
CA TYR A 132 11.43 14.59 10.60
C TYR A 132 12.68 15.07 9.85
N ARG A 133 13.26 16.17 10.33
CA ARG A 133 14.61 16.61 9.97
C ARG A 133 15.46 16.50 11.23
N GLY A 134 16.09 15.34 11.39
CA GLY A 134 17.09 15.06 12.43
C GLY A 134 16.55 14.24 13.60
N ASP A 135 16.70 12.92 13.55
CA ASP A 135 17.43 12.24 14.62
C ASP A 135 17.87 10.85 14.17
N ARG A 136 19.16 10.74 13.83
CA ARG A 136 19.90 9.48 13.94
C ARG A 136 20.37 9.40 15.39
N SER A 137 19.51 8.96 16.31
CA SER A 137 19.95 8.63 17.66
C SER A 137 19.13 7.47 18.22
N HIS A 138 19.83 6.39 18.54
CA HIS A 138 19.38 5.33 19.43
C HIS A 138 18.74 5.91 20.69
N GLN A 139 17.55 5.44 21.08
CA GLN A 139 17.27 5.04 22.48
C GLN A 139 15.92 4.34 22.62
N GLY A 140 15.97 3.17 23.25
CA GLY A 140 14.82 2.30 23.48
C GLY A 140 13.72 2.93 24.32
N ARG A 141 12.48 2.62 23.95
CA ARG A 141 11.33 2.71 24.84
C ARG A 141 10.50 1.44 24.69
N GLN A 142 10.83 0.45 25.51
CA GLN A 142 9.98 -0.71 25.77
C GLN A 142 8.72 -0.21 26.47
N GLY A 143 7.60 -0.18 25.75
CA GLY A 143 6.29 -0.28 26.38
C GLY A 143 5.97 -1.75 26.66
N PRO A 144 5.15 -2.08 27.66
CA PRO A 144 4.76 -3.47 27.93
C PRO A 144 4.14 -4.08 26.66
N PRO A 145 4.50 -5.32 26.29
CA PRO A 145 3.99 -5.95 25.10
C PRO A 145 2.47 -6.07 25.18
N PRO A 146 1.73 -5.85 24.08
CA PRO A 146 0.30 -6.10 24.05
C PRO A 146 0.01 -7.56 24.41
N PRO A 147 -1.12 -7.84 25.11
CA PRO A 147 -1.46 -9.21 25.49
C PRO A 147 -1.56 -10.11 24.25
N PRO A 148 -1.17 -11.39 24.37
CA PRO A 148 -1.23 -12.32 23.25
C PRO A 148 -2.68 -12.47 22.76
N PRO A 149 -2.89 -12.61 21.44
CA PRO A 149 -4.22 -12.90 20.90
C PRO A 149 -4.74 -14.24 21.46
N PRO A 150 -6.06 -14.38 21.66
CA PRO A 150 -6.65 -15.64 22.12
C PRO A 150 -6.30 -16.79 21.15
N PRO A 151 -6.08 -18.01 21.66
CA PRO A 151 -5.75 -19.16 20.82
C PRO A 151 -6.87 -19.42 19.80
N PRO A 152 -6.53 -19.81 18.57
CA PRO A 152 -7.53 -20.15 17.56
C PRO A 152 -8.41 -21.32 18.05
N PRO A 153 -9.71 -21.35 17.71
CA PRO A 153 -10.59 -22.46 18.02
C PRO A 153 -9.99 -23.77 17.52
N ARG A 154 -9.81 -24.74 18.42
CA ARG A 154 -9.40 -26.11 18.05
C ARG A 154 -10.58 -26.83 17.40
N GLY A 155 -10.44 -27.18 16.13
CA GLY A 155 -11.23 -28.23 15.47
C GLY A 155 -11.89 -27.81 14.16
N HIS A 156 -11.31 -28.21 13.02
CA HIS A 156 -11.78 -29.41 12.29
C HIS A 156 -10.79 -29.76 11.17
N ASP A 157 -10.23 -30.96 11.30
CA ASP A 157 -9.75 -31.93 10.31
C ASP A 157 -9.45 -31.51 8.86
N SER A 158 -8.16 -31.69 8.52
CA SER A 158 -7.61 -32.29 7.30
C SER A 158 -8.55 -32.45 6.08
N ALA A 159 -8.29 -31.63 5.06
CA ALA A 159 -8.58 -31.97 3.66
C ALA A 159 -7.33 -31.73 2.81
N ASP A 160 -6.60 -32.82 2.60
CA ASP A 160 -6.02 -33.26 1.33
C ASP A 160 -5.95 -32.21 0.21
N TYR A 161 -4.75 -31.71 -0.06
CA TYR A 161 -4.40 -31.17 -1.38
C TYR A 161 -3.28 -32.02 -1.96
N SER A 162 -3.68 -33.11 -2.60
CA SER A 162 -2.87 -33.82 -3.58
C SER A 162 -2.53 -32.86 -4.73
N ILE A 163 -1.24 -32.56 -4.90
CA ILE A 163 -0.71 -31.85 -6.07
C ILE A 163 -0.69 -32.83 -7.22
N GLU A 164 -1.62 -32.69 -8.15
CA GLU A 164 -1.55 -33.38 -9.43
C GLU A 164 -0.99 -32.43 -10.50
N ASN A 165 0.24 -32.75 -10.90
CA ASN A 165 0.91 -32.29 -12.11
C ASN A 165 -0.04 -32.30 -13.31
N ASN A 166 0.05 -31.29 -14.18
CA ASN A 166 -0.25 -31.55 -15.58
C ASN A 166 0.81 -30.96 -16.51
N ARG A 167 1.20 -31.84 -17.44
CA ARG A 167 2.07 -31.63 -18.59
C ARG A 167 1.40 -30.77 -19.65
#